data_AF-A0A925FNT6-F1
#
_entry.id   AF-A0A925FNT6-F1
#
_cell.length_a   1.000
_cell.length_b   1.000
_cell.length_c   1.000
_cell.angle_alpha   90.00
_cell.angle_beta   90.00
_cell.angle_gamma   90.00
#
_symmetry.space_group_name_H-M   'P 1'
#
loop_
_entity.id
_entity.type
_entity.pdbx_description
1 polymer ?
#
loop_
_entity_poly.entity_id
_entity_poly.type
_entity_poly.pdbx_seq_one_letter_code
_entity_poly.pdbx_strand_id
1 'polypeptide(L)'
;MNGKRIMINGGVNPAFSVFRFTFFIALLILASNAFAQNAPSKEEDKREAHLVELITLDNTIKLDIRYATDNNFVGRIVYPEARAFLQKPAAKAVLKVHKKLKKLGLGLVIYDGYRPWAITKLFWEVTPEDKRKFVANPEKGSKHNR
;
A
#
# COMPACT_ATOMS: atom_id res chain seq x y z
N MET A 1 75.55 -29.05 -1.75
CA MET A 1 74.10 -29.35 -1.67
C MET A 1 73.57 -28.81 -0.36
N ASN A 2 72.67 -27.83 -0.39
CA ASN A 2 71.62 -27.61 0.63
C ASN A 2 70.73 -26.45 0.20
N GLY A 3 69.59 -26.79 -0.39
CA GLY A 3 68.56 -25.84 -0.80
C GLY A 3 67.75 -25.38 0.42
N LYS A 4 67.63 -24.06 0.59
CA LYS A 4 66.71 -23.46 1.55
C LYS A 4 65.40 -23.12 0.82
N ARG A 5 64.40 -23.97 1.02
CA ARG A 5 62.99 -23.75 0.64
C ARG A 5 62.44 -22.62 1.51
N ILE A 6 62.05 -21.50 0.89
CA ILE A 6 61.27 -20.46 1.57
C ILE A 6 59.79 -20.80 1.36
N MET A 7 59.13 -21.26 2.42
CA MET A 7 57.69 -21.50 2.46
C MET A 7 56.98 -20.16 2.67
N ILE A 8 56.20 -19.71 1.68
CA ILE A 8 55.27 -18.59 1.80
C ILE A 8 54.03 -19.10 2.52
N ASN A 9 53.90 -18.81 3.82
CA ASN A 9 52.68 -19.08 4.57
C ASN A 9 51.61 -18.04 4.22
N GLY A 10 50.71 -18.41 3.31
CA GLY A 10 49.46 -17.69 3.03
C GLY A 10 48.47 -17.87 4.18
N GLY A 11 48.68 -17.12 5.27
CA GLY A 11 47.69 -17.02 6.35
C GLY A 11 46.52 -16.16 5.90
N VAL A 12 45.36 -16.78 5.67
CA VAL A 12 44.11 -16.06 5.40
C VAL A 12 43.71 -15.35 6.70
N ASN A 13 43.71 -14.02 6.69
CA ASN A 13 43.37 -13.21 7.86
C ASN A 13 41.92 -13.51 8.33
N PRO A 14 41.71 -14.06 9.53
CA PRO A 14 40.37 -14.48 10.00
C PRO A 14 39.43 -13.28 10.19
N ALA A 15 39.98 -12.09 10.45
CA ALA A 15 39.22 -10.85 10.60
C ALA A 15 38.45 -10.45 9.32
N PHE A 16 38.97 -10.77 8.13
CA PHE A 16 38.33 -10.43 6.85
C PHE A 16 37.15 -11.38 6.51
N SER A 17 37.18 -12.60 7.04
CA SER A 17 36.13 -13.61 6.87
C SER A 17 34.94 -13.33 7.80
N VAL A 18 35.22 -13.01 9.07
CA VAL A 18 34.18 -12.69 10.07
C VAL A 18 33.40 -11.43 9.68
N PHE A 19 34.07 -10.39 9.18
CA PHE A 19 33.44 -9.12 8.81
C PHE A 19 32.45 -9.25 7.65
N ARG A 20 32.77 -10.11 6.66
CA ARG A 20 31.87 -10.43 5.53
C ARG A 20 30.64 -11.20 6.02
N PHE A 21 30.83 -12.17 6.91
CA PHE A 21 29.75 -13.00 7.43
C PHE A 21 28.75 -12.19 8.29
N THR A 22 29.23 -11.28 9.13
CA THR A 22 28.37 -10.38 9.93
C THR A 22 27.59 -9.40 9.06
N PHE A 23 28.17 -8.90 7.96
CA PHE A 23 27.47 -8.00 7.03
C PHE A 23 26.34 -8.71 6.27
N PHE A 24 26.57 -9.96 5.84
CA PHE A 24 25.54 -10.79 5.21
C PHE A 24 24.40 -11.15 6.18
N ILE A 25 24.71 -11.45 7.44
CA ILE A 25 23.69 -11.70 8.47
C ILE A 25 22.88 -10.43 8.76
N ALA A 26 23.53 -9.27 8.90
CA ALA A 26 22.82 -8.01 9.09
C ALA A 26 21.90 -7.68 7.90
N LEU A 27 22.35 -7.92 6.66
CA LEU A 27 21.52 -7.75 5.46
C LEU A 27 20.33 -8.71 5.43
N LEU A 28 20.51 -9.97 5.84
CA LEU A 28 19.45 -10.97 5.98
C LEU A 28 18.43 -10.60 7.06
N ILE A 29 18.88 -10.04 8.19
CA ILE A 29 18.00 -9.56 9.28
C ILE A 29 17.22 -8.30 8.85
N LEU A 30 17.84 -7.37 8.12
CA LEU A 30 17.13 -6.21 7.56
C LEU A 30 16.11 -6.64 6.48
N ALA A 31 16.45 -7.59 5.61
CA ALA A 31 15.54 -8.08 4.57
C ALA A 31 14.32 -8.80 5.17
N SER A 32 14.51 -9.61 6.22
CA SER A 32 13.41 -10.34 6.87
C SER A 32 12.40 -9.43 7.56
N ASN A 33 12.83 -8.30 8.14
CA ASN A 33 11.90 -7.30 8.69
C ASN A 33 11.06 -6.59 7.62
N ALA A 34 11.60 -6.40 6.40
CA ALA A 34 10.85 -5.78 5.31
C ALA A 34 9.73 -6.69 4.75
N PHE A 35 9.91 -8.02 4.81
CA PHE A 35 8.90 -8.99 4.37
C PHE A 35 7.80 -9.25 5.41
N ALA A 36 7.98 -8.84 6.67
CA ALA A 36 6.99 -9.01 7.74
C ALA A 36 5.87 -7.95 7.71
N GLN A 37 5.45 -7.48 6.53
CA GLN A 37 4.18 -6.75 6.45
C GLN A 37 3.05 -7.75 6.69
N ASN A 38 2.49 -7.73 7.91
CA ASN A 38 1.30 -8.51 8.27
C ASN A 38 0.27 -8.44 7.14
N ALA A 39 -0.18 -9.60 6.65
CA ALA A 39 -1.29 -9.69 5.70
C ALA A 39 -2.62 -9.30 6.39
N PRO A 40 -3.66 -8.90 5.64
CA PRO A 40 -5.00 -8.76 6.20
C PRO A 40 -5.42 -10.04 6.93
N SER A 41 -6.16 -9.90 8.03
CA SER A 41 -6.87 -11.02 8.64
C SER A 41 -7.77 -11.69 7.60
N LYS A 42 -7.97 -13.00 7.69
CA LYS A 42 -8.94 -13.69 6.84
C LYS A 42 -10.33 -13.13 7.16
N GLU A 43 -10.88 -12.36 6.23
CA GLU A 43 -12.24 -11.84 6.33
C GLU A 43 -13.24 -12.98 6.04
N GLU A 44 -14.11 -13.27 7.01
CA GLU A 44 -15.29 -14.12 6.79
C GLU A 44 -16.28 -13.41 5.85
N ASP A 45 -16.97 -14.16 4.99
CA ASP A 45 -17.91 -13.63 3.98
C ASP A 45 -17.34 -12.61 2.97
N LYS A 46 -16.06 -12.75 2.62
CA LYS A 46 -15.44 -11.93 1.57
C LYS A 46 -16.13 -12.18 0.23
N ARG A 47 -16.88 -11.18 -0.25
CA ARG A 47 -17.47 -11.17 -1.59
C ARG A 47 -16.38 -11.05 -2.65
N GLU A 48 -16.61 -11.64 -3.82
CA GLU A 48 -15.73 -11.44 -4.97
C GLU A 48 -15.63 -9.95 -5.32
N ALA A 49 -14.40 -9.50 -5.61
CA ALA A 49 -14.14 -8.11 -5.96
C ALA A 49 -14.51 -7.87 -7.43
N HIS A 50 -15.69 -7.27 -7.67
CA HIS A 50 -16.14 -6.90 -9.02
C HIS A 50 -16.04 -5.37 -9.15
N LEU A 51 -14.80 -4.90 -9.17
CA LEU A 51 -14.47 -3.48 -9.21
C LEU A 51 -14.64 -2.92 -10.63
N VAL A 52 -15.29 -1.77 -10.71
CA VAL A 52 -15.51 -1.02 -11.95
C VAL A 52 -14.96 0.39 -11.77
N GLU A 53 -14.20 0.84 -12.75
CA GLU A 53 -13.69 2.21 -12.80
C GLU A 53 -14.80 3.21 -13.17
N LEU A 54 -14.98 4.25 -12.35
CA LEU A 54 -16.11 5.17 -12.50
C LEU A 54 -16.10 5.94 -13.83
N ILE A 55 -14.92 6.41 -14.27
CA ILE A 55 -14.81 7.20 -15.50
C ILE A 55 -15.09 6.40 -16.78
N THR A 56 -15.02 5.06 -16.71
CA THR A 56 -15.43 4.19 -17.83
C THR A 56 -16.95 4.12 -17.99
N LEU A 57 -17.71 4.46 -16.94
CA LEU A 57 -19.18 4.51 -16.98
C LEU A 57 -19.71 5.86 -17.46
N ASP A 58 -19.05 6.95 -17.08
CA ASP A 58 -19.30 8.32 -17.58
C ASP A 58 -18.04 9.16 -17.33
N ASN A 59 -17.37 9.59 -18.41
CA ASN A 59 -16.11 10.35 -18.34
C ASN A 59 -16.28 11.80 -17.87
N THR A 60 -17.52 12.27 -17.66
CA THR A 60 -17.80 13.59 -17.10
C THR A 60 -17.80 13.61 -15.55
N ILE A 61 -17.72 12.44 -14.92
CA ILE A 61 -17.45 12.33 -13.47
C ILE A 61 -16.05 12.89 -13.20
N LYS A 62 -15.96 13.84 -12.27
CA LYS A 62 -14.68 14.44 -11.89
C LYS A 62 -14.02 13.62 -10.80
N LEU A 63 -12.74 13.34 -10.99
CA LEU A 63 -11.90 12.68 -10.00
C LEU A 63 -10.95 13.72 -9.39
N ASP A 64 -10.91 13.76 -8.07
CA ASP A 64 -9.96 14.52 -7.28
C ASP A 64 -9.46 13.60 -6.17
N ILE A 65 -8.74 12.56 -6.60
CA ILE A 65 -8.34 11.45 -5.75
C ILE A 65 -7.26 11.93 -4.78
N ARG A 66 -7.69 12.29 -3.57
CA ARG A 66 -6.85 13.00 -2.59
C ARG A 66 -5.57 12.24 -2.24
N TYR A 67 -5.67 10.91 -2.21
CA TYR A 67 -4.56 10.04 -1.90
C TYR A 67 -3.56 9.84 -3.05
N ALA A 68 -3.88 10.30 -4.26
CA ALA A 68 -2.95 10.42 -5.39
C ALA A 68 -2.23 11.78 -5.45
N THR A 69 -2.44 12.63 -4.43
CA THR A 69 -1.78 13.94 -4.25
C THR A 69 -1.22 14.03 -2.83
N ASP A 70 -0.48 15.08 -2.51
CA ASP A 70 -0.06 15.40 -1.13
C ASP A 70 -1.15 16.10 -0.30
N ASN A 71 -2.24 16.54 -0.94
CA ASN A 71 -3.41 17.15 -0.31
C ASN A 71 -4.32 16.10 0.36
N ASN A 72 -3.77 15.41 1.36
CA ASN A 72 -4.47 14.47 2.22
C ASN A 72 -3.85 14.49 3.62
N PHE A 73 -4.52 13.86 4.59
CA PHE A 73 -4.09 13.92 5.99
C PHE A 73 -2.75 13.20 6.28
N VAL A 74 -2.28 12.32 5.38
CA VAL A 74 -0.96 11.67 5.47
C VAL A 74 0.14 12.63 5.00
N GLY A 75 -0.20 13.66 4.22
CA GLY A 75 0.74 14.68 3.73
C GLY A 75 1.69 14.18 2.62
N ARG A 76 1.40 13.03 2.02
CA ARG A 76 2.17 12.46 0.89
C ARG A 76 1.28 11.63 -0.03
N ILE A 77 1.75 11.42 -1.25
CA ILE A 77 1.11 10.56 -2.25
C ILE A 77 1.19 9.11 -1.78
N VAL A 78 0.05 8.41 -1.72
CA VAL A 78 -0.05 7.01 -1.31
C VAL A 78 -0.79 6.13 -2.32
N TYR A 79 -1.46 6.73 -3.30
CA TYR A 79 -1.97 6.04 -4.49
C TYR A 79 -1.07 6.34 -5.69
N PRO A 80 -0.73 5.33 -6.50
CA PRO A 80 0.12 5.53 -7.68
C PRO A 80 -0.61 6.28 -8.81
N GLU A 81 -1.93 6.19 -8.86
CA GLU A 81 -2.76 6.76 -9.93
C GLU A 81 -4.01 7.42 -9.35
N ALA A 82 -4.46 8.52 -9.97
CA ALA A 82 -5.70 9.23 -9.62
C ALA A 82 -6.93 8.56 -10.24
N ARG A 83 -7.20 7.31 -9.85
CA ARG A 83 -8.34 6.51 -10.35
C ARG A 83 -9.28 6.12 -9.22
N ALA A 84 -10.56 5.97 -9.56
CA ALA A 84 -11.60 5.56 -8.62
C ALA A 84 -12.31 4.30 -9.12
N PHE A 85 -12.22 3.25 -8.33
CA PHE A 85 -12.91 1.99 -8.55
C PHE A 85 -13.95 1.80 -7.46
N LEU A 86 -15.11 1.26 -7.80
CA LEU A 86 -16.12 0.83 -6.83
C LEU A 86 -16.64 -0.55 -7.20
N GLN A 87 -17.16 -1.27 -6.22
CA GLN A 87 -17.98 -2.46 -6.48
C GLN A 87 -19.12 -2.11 -7.44
N LYS A 88 -19.39 -2.99 -8.40
CA LYS A 88 -20.37 -2.76 -9.48
C LYS A 88 -21.72 -2.19 -9.02
N PRO A 89 -22.36 -2.66 -7.93
CA PRO A 89 -23.61 -2.07 -7.44
C PRO A 89 -23.46 -0.60 -7.00
N ALA A 90 -22.37 -0.28 -6.29
CA ALA A 90 -22.07 1.08 -5.85
C ALA A 90 -21.75 1.99 -7.05
N ALA A 91 -20.95 1.51 -8.00
CA ALA A 91 -20.63 2.24 -9.23
C ALA A 91 -21.92 2.62 -10.01
N LYS A 92 -22.87 1.68 -10.14
CA LYS A 92 -24.17 1.92 -10.78
C LYS A 92 -25.02 2.95 -10.01
N ALA A 93 -25.00 2.89 -8.67
CA ALA A 93 -25.72 3.85 -7.84
C ALA A 93 -25.15 5.27 -8.00
N VAL A 94 -23.82 5.41 -7.98
CA VAL A 94 -23.12 6.68 -8.24
C VAL A 94 -23.48 7.22 -9.62
N LEU A 95 -23.45 6.39 -10.66
CA LEU A 95 -23.84 6.79 -12.01
C LEU A 95 -25.28 7.31 -12.07
N LYS A 96 -26.21 6.64 -11.37
CA LYS A 96 -27.62 7.08 -11.32
C LYS A 96 -27.77 8.46 -10.68
N VAL A 97 -27.04 8.72 -9.59
CA VAL A 97 -27.03 10.04 -8.93
C VAL A 97 -26.41 11.09 -9.84
N HIS A 98 -25.25 10.79 -10.44
CA HIS A 98 -24.56 11.69 -11.35
C HIS A 98 -25.45 12.11 -12.53
N LYS A 99 -26.13 11.15 -13.17
CA LYS A 99 -27.07 11.43 -14.26
C LYS A 99 -28.25 12.31 -13.85
N LYS A 100 -28.70 12.24 -12.59
CA LYS A 100 -29.75 13.14 -12.07
C LYS A 100 -29.20 14.55 -11.86
N LEU A 101 -28.00 14.68 -11.29
CA LEU A 101 -27.34 15.96 -11.05
C LEU A 101 -27.03 16.70 -12.37
N LYS A 102 -26.62 15.97 -13.42
CA LYS A 102 -26.36 16.56 -14.74
C LYS A 102 -27.55 17.32 -15.32
N LYS A 103 -28.78 16.84 -15.06
CA LYS A 103 -30.01 17.53 -15.49
C LYS A 103 -30.22 18.88 -14.81
N LEU A 104 -29.54 19.12 -13.69
CA LEU A 104 -29.55 20.36 -12.93
C LEU A 104 -28.30 21.22 -13.20
N GLY A 105 -27.45 20.84 -14.17
CA GLY A 105 -26.16 21.50 -14.39
C GLY A 105 -25.09 21.17 -13.33
N LEU A 106 -25.30 20.13 -12.52
CA LEU A 106 -24.40 19.72 -11.44
C LEU A 106 -23.68 18.40 -11.76
N GLY A 107 -22.62 18.11 -11.02
CA GLY A 107 -21.81 16.88 -11.15
C GLY A 107 -21.32 16.34 -9.82
N LEU A 108 -20.71 15.16 -9.85
CA LEU A 108 -20.03 14.58 -8.68
C LEU A 108 -18.52 14.77 -8.83
N VAL A 109 -17.88 15.08 -7.70
CA VAL A 109 -16.43 15.00 -7.55
C VAL A 109 -16.13 13.83 -6.60
N ILE A 110 -15.31 12.89 -7.05
CA ILE A 110 -14.97 11.69 -6.30
C ILE A 110 -13.58 11.87 -5.69
N TYR A 111 -13.48 11.73 -4.37
CA TYR A 111 -12.23 11.89 -3.62
C TYR A 111 -11.54 10.58 -3.30
N ASP A 112 -12.29 9.48 -3.24
CA ASP A 112 -11.78 8.15 -2.99
C ASP A 112 -12.76 7.07 -3.47
N GLY A 113 -12.28 5.83 -3.59
CA GLY A 113 -13.08 4.66 -3.92
C GLY A 113 -12.57 3.43 -3.19
N TYR A 114 -12.32 2.35 -3.92
CA TYR A 114 -11.64 1.18 -3.41
C TYR A 114 -10.26 1.55 -2.88
N ARG A 115 -9.98 1.11 -1.65
CA ARG A 115 -8.71 1.34 -0.97
C ARG A 115 -8.06 -0.01 -0.64
N PRO A 116 -6.87 -0.31 -1.18
CA PRO A 116 -6.13 -1.50 -0.80
C PRO A 116 -5.92 -1.57 0.72
N TRP A 117 -5.97 -2.78 1.28
CA TRP A 117 -5.85 -2.97 2.73
C TRP A 117 -4.54 -2.38 3.30
N ALA A 118 -3.44 -2.49 2.57
CA ALA A 118 -2.15 -1.90 2.98
C ALA A 118 -2.24 -0.39 3.25
N ILE A 119 -3.07 0.34 2.48
CA ILE A 119 -3.31 1.77 2.72
C ILE A 119 -4.18 1.98 3.97
N THR A 120 -5.14 1.09 4.24
CA THR A 120 -5.91 1.13 5.51
C THR A 120 -4.99 0.92 6.71
N LYS A 121 -4.06 -0.04 6.63
CA LYS A 121 -3.04 -0.26 7.66
C LYS A 121 -2.16 0.98 7.84
N LEU A 122 -1.68 1.56 6.75
CA LEU A 122 -0.92 2.81 6.79
C LEU A 122 -1.72 3.93 7.48
N PHE A 123 -2.99 4.10 7.15
CA PHE A 123 -3.84 5.12 7.77
C PHE A 123 -3.97 4.92 9.27
N TRP A 124 -4.09 3.66 9.72
CA TRP A 124 -4.12 3.32 11.13
C TRP A 124 -2.80 3.65 11.85
N GLU A 125 -1.66 3.32 11.22
CA GLU A 125 -0.32 3.54 11.79
C GLU A 125 0.02 5.03 11.92
N VAL A 126 -0.34 5.86 10.94
CA VAL A 126 -0.05 7.30 10.98
C VAL A 126 -1.05 8.11 11.80
N THR A 127 -2.18 7.52 12.19
CA THR A 127 -3.22 8.21 12.95
C THR A 127 -2.96 8.11 14.45
N PRO A 128 -2.86 9.26 15.16
CA PRO A 128 -2.77 9.29 16.62
C PRO A 128 -3.89 8.52 17.30
N GLU A 129 -3.61 7.92 18.46
CA GLU A 129 -4.53 7.00 19.14
C GLU A 129 -5.91 7.62 19.45
N ASP A 130 -5.92 8.89 19.88
CA ASP A 130 -7.13 9.69 20.14
C ASP A 130 -8.00 9.93 18.89
N LYS A 131 -7.41 9.78 17.70
CA LYS A 131 -8.06 9.95 16.40
C LYS A 131 -8.35 8.64 15.67
N ARG A 132 -7.95 7.48 16.21
CA ARG A 132 -8.17 6.18 15.56
C ARG A 132 -9.63 5.84 15.29
N LYS A 133 -10.57 6.45 16.03
CA LYS A 133 -12.01 6.35 15.76
C LYS A 133 -12.43 6.82 14.36
N PHE A 134 -11.61 7.62 13.67
CA PHE A 134 -11.89 8.15 12.34
C PHE A 134 -11.30 7.31 11.19
N VAL A 135 -10.50 6.28 11.51
CA VAL A 135 -9.89 5.37 10.54
C VAL A 135 -10.32 3.93 10.82
N ALA A 136 -10.40 3.11 9.78
CA ALA A 136 -10.78 1.71 9.96
C ALA A 136 -9.66 0.94 10.65
N ASN A 137 -10.00 0.12 11.66
CA ASN A 137 -9.04 -0.80 12.26
C ASN A 137 -8.71 -1.91 11.26
N PRO A 138 -7.45 -2.02 10.79
CA PRO A 138 -7.05 -2.99 9.78
C PRO A 138 -7.26 -4.46 10.21
N GLU A 139 -7.30 -4.76 11.51
CA GLU A 139 -7.56 -6.12 12.03
C GLU A 139 -8.99 -6.58 11.79
N LYS A 140 -9.94 -5.63 11.72
CA LYS A 140 -11.37 -5.88 11.50
C LYS A 140 -11.79 -5.70 10.03
N GLY A 141 -10.87 -5.32 9.15
CA GLY A 141 -11.15 -4.95 7.77
C GLY A 141 -11.73 -3.53 7.61
N SER A 142 -12.07 -3.15 6.38
CA SER A 142 -12.58 -1.80 6.05
C SER A 142 -13.76 -1.85 5.09
N LYS A 143 -14.73 -0.95 5.20
CA LYS A 143 -15.79 -0.89 4.17
C LYS A 143 -15.26 -0.56 2.76
N HIS A 144 -14.03 -0.03 2.67
CA HIS A 144 -13.38 0.41 1.44
C HIS A 144 -12.52 -0.68 0.78
N ASN A 145 -12.28 -1.81 1.45
CA ASN A 145 -11.49 -2.93 0.91
C ASN A 145 -12.36 -4.08 0.37
N ARG A 146 -13.69 -3.90 0.37
CA ARG A 146 -14.72 -4.91 0.06
C ARG A 146 -15.65 -4.49 -1.07
#